data_AF-A0A2N6BS63-F1
#
_entry.id   AF-A0A2N6BS63-F1
#
_cell.length_a   1.000
_cell.length_b   1.000
_cell.length_c   1.000
_cell.angle_alpha   90.00
_cell.angle_beta   90.00
_cell.angle_gamma   90.00
#
_symmetry.space_group_name_H-M   'P 1'
#
loop_
_entity.id
_entity.type
_entity.pdbx_description
1 polymer ?
#
loop_
_entity_poly.entity_id
_entity_poly.type
_entity_poly.pdbx_seq_one_letter_code
_entity_poly.pdbx_strand_id
1 'polypeptide(L)'
;MGKKTKGLFDLLGDLDEEAVLELVSAKLSAGEDPNLIINECQKGMLRVGELYEQNKYYVSGLIMAGEIMRQVVDLLEPALKKNPITTDRATILLATVQGDIHDTGKNLVGMLLKCNGFNVVDAGVDVAPEVLANMAEEISPDVIGLSVLLTTAFEAMRDTITFLRERLTVSSMAPGIIIGGGAVDESVCRFSGADQWATDASTGLILCKQILKERASK
;
A
#
# COMPACT_ATOMS: atom_id res chain seq x y z
N MET A 1 10.09 25.73 31.10
CA MET A 1 9.48 25.42 29.79
C MET A 1 8.73 24.10 29.90
N GLY A 2 7.40 24.11 29.81
CA GLY A 2 6.62 22.87 29.82
C GLY A 2 6.94 22.06 28.57
N LYS A 3 7.37 20.80 28.72
CA LYS A 3 7.40 19.85 27.62
C LYS A 3 5.97 19.76 27.07
N LYS A 4 5.72 20.22 25.84
CA LYS A 4 4.48 19.88 25.15
C LYS A 4 4.42 18.35 25.11
N THR A 5 3.40 17.76 25.72
CA THR A 5 3.15 16.32 25.60
C THR A 5 2.93 16.03 24.12
N LYS A 6 3.80 15.20 23.53
CA LYS A 6 3.67 14.77 22.14
C LYS A 6 2.41 13.90 22.00
N GLY A 7 1.66 14.09 20.92
CA GLY A 7 0.53 13.23 20.57
C GLY A 7 0.97 12.01 19.76
N LEU A 8 0.04 11.08 19.46
CA LEU A 8 0.31 9.88 18.67
C LEU A 8 0.88 10.20 17.28
N PHE A 9 0.44 11.31 16.67
CA PHE A 9 1.01 11.82 15.42
C PHE A 9 2.52 12.04 15.51
N ASP A 10 2.99 12.73 16.55
CA ASP A 10 4.40 13.07 16.70
C ASP A 10 5.21 11.85 17.15
N LEU A 11 4.68 11.04 18.08
CA LEU A 11 5.38 9.87 18.59
C LEU A 11 5.60 8.82 17.50
N LEU A 12 4.55 8.51 16.72
CA LEU A 12 4.67 7.55 15.64
C LEU A 12 5.50 8.13 14.48
N GLY A 13 5.33 9.42 14.17
CA GLY A 13 6.14 10.10 13.17
C GLY A 13 7.63 10.16 13.51
N ASP A 14 7.98 10.09 14.80
CA ASP A 14 9.36 10.03 15.30
C ASP A 14 9.82 8.58 15.58
N LEU A 15 8.98 7.58 15.31
CA LEU A 15 9.22 6.14 15.53
C LEU A 15 9.49 5.75 17.00
N ASP A 16 8.85 6.45 17.95
CA ASP A 16 8.95 6.18 19.39
C ASP A 16 7.96 5.07 19.81
N GLU A 17 8.34 3.81 19.56
CA GLU A 17 7.49 2.63 19.77
C GLU A 17 6.93 2.56 21.20
N GLU A 18 7.78 2.63 22.23
CA GLU A 18 7.36 2.52 23.62
C GLU A 18 6.33 3.60 23.97
N ALA A 19 6.61 4.86 23.62
CA ALA A 19 5.71 5.96 23.91
C ALA A 19 4.38 5.88 23.13
N VAL A 20 4.39 5.35 21.90
CA VAL A 20 3.16 5.12 21.13
C VAL A 20 2.28 4.09 21.85
N LEU A 21 2.82 2.94 22.23
CA LEU A 21 2.06 1.86 22.86
C LEU A 21 1.52 2.26 24.24
N GLU A 22 2.31 2.99 25.02
CA GLU A 22 1.87 3.58 26.29
C GLU A 22 0.70 4.54 26.09
N LEU A 23 0.81 5.47 25.13
CA LEU A 23 -0.24 6.47 24.88
C LEU A 23 -1.51 5.84 24.30
N VAL A 24 -1.40 4.85 23.41
CA VAL A 24 -2.54 4.07 22.90
C VAL A 24 -3.27 3.38 24.05
N SER A 25 -2.54 2.70 24.94
CA SER A 25 -3.11 2.01 26.09
C SER A 25 -3.80 2.97 27.06
N ALA A 26 -3.21 4.14 27.29
CA ALA A 26 -3.81 5.18 28.13
C ALA A 26 -5.09 5.75 27.52
N LYS A 27 -5.09 6.09 26.22
CA LYS A 27 -6.28 6.58 25.49
C LYS A 27 -7.41 5.56 25.49
N LEU A 28 -7.09 4.29 25.23
CA LEU A 28 -8.06 3.20 25.25
C LEU A 28 -8.68 3.01 26.65
N SER A 29 -7.86 3.06 27.70
CA SER A 29 -8.32 2.97 29.10
C SER A 29 -9.19 4.15 29.52
N ALA A 30 -8.98 5.32 28.91
CA ALA A 30 -9.81 6.51 29.11
C ALA A 30 -11.14 6.46 28.35
N GLY A 31 -11.42 5.39 27.59
CA GLY A 31 -12.66 5.22 26.83
C GLY A 31 -12.71 5.98 25.52
N GLU A 32 -11.56 6.40 24.98
CA GLU A 32 -11.49 7.01 23.65
C GLU A 32 -11.86 5.98 22.57
N ASP A 33 -12.51 6.45 21.50
CA ASP A 33 -12.91 5.59 20.38
C ASP A 33 -11.67 4.98 19.70
N PRO A 34 -11.55 3.64 19.61
CA PRO A 34 -10.46 2.97 18.91
C PRO A 34 -10.22 3.48 17.49
N ASN A 35 -11.28 3.89 16.77
CA ASN A 35 -11.15 4.44 15.42
C ASN A 35 -10.43 5.79 15.44
N LEU A 36 -10.66 6.64 16.44
CA LEU A 36 -9.95 7.92 16.58
C LEU A 36 -8.46 7.70 16.89
N ILE A 37 -8.15 6.73 17.76
CA ILE A 37 -6.76 6.34 18.08
C ILE A 37 -6.04 5.89 16.81
N ILE A 38 -6.66 4.99 16.04
CA ILE A 38 -6.13 4.50 14.77
C ILE A 38 -5.92 5.64 13.78
N ASN A 39 -6.90 6.55 13.65
CA ASN A 39 -6.79 7.70 12.76
C ASN A 39 -5.64 8.63 13.15
N GLU A 40 -5.37 8.85 14.44
CA GLU A 40 -4.19 9.60 14.88
C GLU A 40 -2.87 8.89 14.54
N CYS A 41 -2.76 7.58 14.79
CA CYS A 41 -1.59 6.78 14.42
C CYS A 41 -1.35 6.80 12.90
N GLN A 42 -2.41 6.70 12.11
CA GLN A 42 -2.34 6.78 10.65
C GLN A 42 -1.81 8.13 10.16
N LYS A 43 -2.12 9.24 10.83
CA LYS A 43 -1.48 10.54 10.51
C LYS A 43 0.02 10.51 10.80
N GLY A 44 0.45 9.82 11.86
CA GLY A 44 1.87 9.56 12.12
C GLY A 44 2.52 8.76 10.98
N MET A 45 1.83 7.73 10.45
CA MET A 45 2.31 6.92 9.34
C MET A 45 2.52 7.76 8.07
N LEU A 46 1.60 8.69 7.79
CA LEU A 46 1.74 9.64 6.68
C LEU A 46 3.03 10.45 6.82
N ARG A 47 3.34 10.93 8.02
CA ARG A 47 4.58 11.66 8.30
C ARG A 47 5.83 10.79 8.07
N VAL A 48 5.81 9.52 8.45
CA VAL A 48 6.92 8.58 8.14
C VAL A 48 7.10 8.45 6.62
N GLY A 49 6.00 8.32 5.86
CA GLY A 49 6.03 8.29 4.40
C GLY A 49 6.65 9.56 3.80
N GLU A 50 6.21 10.73 4.25
CA GLU A 50 6.77 12.03 3.82
C GLU A 50 8.26 12.17 4.15
N LEU A 51 8.69 11.69 5.33
CA LEU A 51 10.10 11.70 5.74
C LEU A 51 10.95 10.75 4.88
N TYR A 52 10.40 9.61 4.47
CA TYR A 52 11.06 8.72 3.51
C TYR A 52 11.21 9.39 2.13
N GLU A 53 10.13 9.98 1.60
CA GLU A 53 10.16 10.71 0.31
C GLU A 53 11.16 11.88 0.33
N GLN A 54 11.40 12.49 1.49
CA GLN A 54 12.40 13.55 1.70
C GLN A 54 13.83 13.04 1.95
N ASN A 55 14.08 11.72 1.84
CA ASN A 55 15.35 11.08 2.17
C ASN A 55 15.82 11.31 3.62
N LYS A 56 14.89 11.58 4.55
CA LYS A 56 15.17 11.71 5.98
C LYS A 56 15.06 10.37 6.70
N TYR A 57 14.17 9.50 6.22
CA TYR A 57 14.06 8.10 6.65
C TYR A 57 14.47 7.16 5.54
N TYR A 58 14.96 5.99 5.95
CA TYR A 58 15.30 4.88 5.08
C TYR A 58 14.21 3.81 5.14
N VAL A 59 14.39 2.73 4.37
CA VAL A 59 13.48 1.57 4.36
C VAL A 59 13.23 1.02 5.77
N SER A 60 14.25 1.03 6.64
CA SER A 60 14.10 0.64 8.05
C SER A 60 13.06 1.45 8.82
N GLY A 61 12.88 2.74 8.49
CA GLY A 61 11.86 3.60 9.10
C GLY A 61 10.45 3.19 8.68
N LEU A 62 10.25 2.82 7.41
CA LEU A 62 8.97 2.28 6.92
C LEU A 62 8.63 0.94 7.60
N ILE A 63 9.62 0.06 7.74
CA ILE A 63 9.47 -1.23 8.43
C ILE A 63 9.07 -1.00 9.89
N MET A 64 9.80 -0.12 10.59
CA MET A 64 9.52 0.22 11.99
C MET A 64 8.12 0.78 12.17
N ALA A 65 7.70 1.70 11.32
CA ALA A 65 6.36 2.29 11.38
C ALA A 65 5.27 1.24 11.17
N GLY A 66 5.47 0.33 10.21
CA GLY A 66 4.56 -0.80 9.97
C GLY A 66 4.44 -1.72 11.18
N GLU A 67 5.56 -2.01 11.86
CA GLU A 67 5.60 -2.84 13.06
C GLU A 67 4.91 -2.16 14.25
N ILE A 68 5.18 -0.88 14.49
CA ILE A 68 4.47 -0.08 15.51
C ILE A 68 2.96 -0.12 15.24
N MET A 69 2.54 0.11 13.98
CA MET A 69 1.13 0.11 13.62
C MET A 69 0.47 -1.26 13.83
N ARG A 70 1.18 -2.36 13.54
CA ARG A 70 0.71 -3.73 13.81
C ARG A 70 0.42 -3.92 15.29
N GLN A 71 1.36 -3.55 16.15
CA GLN A 71 1.19 -3.66 17.60
C GLN A 71 0.05 -2.77 18.13
N VAL A 72 -0.13 -1.57 17.57
CA VAL A 72 -1.29 -0.71 17.89
C VAL A 72 -2.60 -1.41 17.53
N VAL A 73 -2.70 -2.04 16.36
CA VAL A 73 -3.90 -2.79 15.96
C VAL A 73 -4.13 -3.98 16.89
N ASP A 74 -3.09 -4.73 17.26
CA ASP A 74 -3.19 -5.86 18.19
C ASP A 74 -3.73 -5.41 19.56
N LEU A 75 -3.31 -4.24 20.06
CA LEU A 75 -3.84 -3.65 21.30
C LEU A 75 -5.31 -3.25 21.19
N LEU A 76 -5.76 -2.81 20.02
CA LEU A 76 -7.12 -2.30 19.80
C LEU A 76 -8.10 -3.40 19.34
N GLU A 77 -7.62 -4.55 18.86
CA GLU A 77 -8.42 -5.66 18.32
C GLU A 77 -9.61 -6.05 19.22
N PRO A 78 -9.46 -6.19 20.56
CA PRO A 78 -10.58 -6.55 21.44
C PRO A 78 -11.70 -5.50 21.45
N ALA A 79 -11.36 -4.23 21.27
CA ALA A 79 -12.31 -3.12 21.22
C ALA A 79 -12.94 -2.96 19.82
N LEU A 80 -12.16 -3.20 18.76
CA LEU A 80 -12.61 -3.10 17.37
C LEU A 80 -13.61 -4.19 16.96
N LYS A 81 -13.62 -5.37 17.62
CA LYS A 81 -14.65 -6.41 17.37
C LYS A 81 -16.08 -5.92 17.55
N LYS A 82 -16.28 -4.83 18.30
CA LYS A 82 -17.58 -4.18 18.51
C LYS A 82 -17.88 -3.07 17.50
N ASN A 83 -16.85 -2.47 16.91
CA ASN A 83 -16.92 -1.37 15.95
C ASN A 83 -15.89 -1.63 14.83
N PRO A 84 -16.25 -2.35 13.76
CA PRO A 84 -15.33 -2.63 12.68
C PRO A 84 -14.83 -1.34 12.04
N ILE A 85 -13.55 -1.34 11.66
CA ILE A 85 -12.92 -0.20 11.00
C ILE A 85 -13.54 -0.06 9.62
N THR A 86 -14.27 1.03 9.37
CA THR A 86 -14.66 1.44 8.03
C THR A 86 -13.55 2.32 7.47
N THR A 87 -12.80 1.85 6.48
CA THR A 87 -11.81 2.69 5.79
C THR A 87 -12.28 3.01 4.38
N ASP A 88 -12.63 4.27 4.11
CA ASP A 88 -12.87 4.80 2.76
C ASP A 88 -11.56 4.98 1.96
N ARG A 89 -10.62 4.05 2.14
CA ARG A 89 -9.27 4.14 1.58
C ARG A 89 -9.23 3.46 0.22
N ALA A 90 -8.55 4.10 -0.71
CA ALA A 90 -8.25 3.48 -1.99
C ALA A 90 -7.47 2.17 -1.78
N THR A 91 -7.86 1.14 -2.50
CA THR A 91 -7.29 -0.20 -2.40
C THR A 91 -6.35 -0.46 -3.57
N ILE A 92 -5.13 -0.89 -3.25
CA ILE A 92 -4.09 -1.25 -4.21
C ILE A 92 -3.82 -2.74 -4.11
N LEU A 93 -3.92 -3.46 -5.22
CA LEU A 93 -3.57 -4.87 -5.32
C LEU A 93 -2.18 -4.99 -5.93
N LEU A 94 -1.22 -5.60 -5.22
CA LEU A 94 0.14 -5.82 -5.70
C LEU A 94 0.37 -7.30 -5.98
N ALA A 95 1.14 -7.61 -7.03
CA ALA A 95 1.57 -8.96 -7.36
C ALA A 95 2.90 -8.96 -8.10
N THR A 96 3.73 -9.99 -7.90
CA THR A 96 4.79 -10.32 -8.85
C THR A 96 4.24 -11.34 -9.85
N VAL A 97 4.42 -11.07 -11.14
CA VAL A 97 3.84 -11.87 -12.23
C VAL A 97 4.35 -13.30 -12.25
N GLN A 98 3.57 -14.19 -12.85
CA GLN A 98 3.94 -15.59 -13.04
C GLN A 98 5.33 -15.74 -13.70
N GLY A 99 6.13 -16.68 -13.19
CA GLY A 99 7.49 -16.93 -13.62
C GLY A 99 8.53 -16.01 -12.99
N ASP A 100 8.12 -15.10 -12.09
CA ASP A 100 9.03 -14.24 -11.33
C ASP A 100 8.74 -14.30 -9.82
N ILE A 101 9.79 -14.41 -9.03
CA ILE A 101 9.73 -14.54 -7.57
C ILE A 101 10.29 -13.30 -6.84
N HIS A 102 10.81 -12.31 -7.57
CA HIS A 102 11.44 -11.16 -6.96
C HIS A 102 10.39 -10.20 -6.41
N ASP A 103 10.47 -9.92 -5.11
CA ASP A 103 9.47 -9.15 -4.38
C ASP A 103 10.02 -7.93 -3.65
N THR A 104 11.35 -7.75 -3.58
CA THR A 104 11.96 -6.70 -2.76
C THR A 104 11.44 -5.31 -3.12
N GLY A 105 11.35 -5.00 -4.43
CA GLY A 105 10.78 -3.74 -4.92
C GLY A 105 9.28 -3.62 -4.65
N LYS A 106 8.52 -4.71 -4.90
CA LYS A 106 7.07 -4.78 -4.63
C LYS A 106 6.76 -4.53 -3.15
N ASN A 107 7.49 -5.16 -2.25
CA ASN A 107 7.30 -5.05 -0.81
C ASN A 107 7.65 -3.64 -0.33
N LEU A 108 8.69 -3.01 -0.90
CA LEU A 108 9.00 -1.61 -0.64
C LEU A 108 7.87 -0.67 -1.07
N VAL A 109 7.34 -0.85 -2.29
CA VAL A 109 6.17 -0.11 -2.78
C VAL A 109 4.98 -0.29 -1.83
N GLY A 110 4.70 -1.53 -1.44
CA GLY A 110 3.60 -1.85 -0.51
C GLY A 110 3.74 -1.17 0.85
N MET A 111 4.94 -1.17 1.44
CA MET A 111 5.20 -0.45 2.70
C MET A 111 5.01 1.05 2.55
N LEU A 112 5.53 1.63 1.47
CA LEU A 112 5.42 3.07 1.21
C LEU A 112 3.96 3.50 0.98
N LEU A 113 3.18 2.71 0.23
CA LEU A 113 1.75 2.91 0.02
C LEU A 113 0.97 2.82 1.33
N LYS A 114 1.23 1.82 2.18
CA LYS A 114 0.60 1.71 3.51
C LYS A 114 0.90 2.93 4.39
N CYS A 115 2.15 3.39 4.39
CA CYS A 115 2.53 4.62 5.10
C CYS A 115 1.82 5.85 4.54
N ASN A 116 1.50 5.85 3.24
CA ASN A 116 0.73 6.90 2.58
C ASN A 116 -0.80 6.72 2.67
N GLY A 117 -1.29 5.86 3.56
CA GLY A 117 -2.72 5.75 3.88
C GLY A 117 -3.54 4.89 2.92
N PHE A 118 -2.90 4.18 2.00
CA PHE A 118 -3.58 3.25 1.11
C PHE A 118 -3.90 1.94 1.83
N ASN A 119 -5.00 1.29 1.43
CA ASN A 119 -5.20 -0.12 1.72
C ASN A 119 -4.42 -0.95 0.69
N VAL A 120 -3.55 -1.86 1.12
CA VAL A 120 -2.68 -2.62 0.22
C VAL A 120 -2.86 -4.10 0.46
N VAL A 121 -3.32 -4.80 -0.58
CA VAL A 121 -3.43 -6.26 -0.64
C VAL A 121 -2.29 -6.77 -1.53
N ASP A 122 -1.53 -7.75 -1.04
CA ASP A 122 -0.42 -8.33 -1.77
C ASP A 122 -0.72 -9.80 -2.08
N ALA A 123 -0.83 -10.12 -3.37
CA ALA A 123 -1.08 -11.48 -3.87
C ALA A 123 0.17 -12.37 -3.82
N GLY A 124 1.33 -11.80 -3.45
CA GLY A 124 2.59 -12.51 -3.36
C GLY A 124 3.36 -12.52 -4.67
N VAL A 125 4.00 -13.65 -4.96
CA VAL A 125 4.87 -13.82 -6.12
C VAL A 125 4.48 -15.04 -6.94
N ASP A 126 5.00 -15.12 -8.17
CA ASP A 126 4.65 -16.17 -9.13
C ASP A 126 3.13 -16.30 -9.31
N VAL A 127 2.44 -15.16 -9.39
CA VAL A 127 0.98 -15.10 -9.36
C VAL A 127 0.41 -15.34 -10.76
N ALA A 128 -0.40 -16.39 -10.90
CA ALA A 128 -1.12 -16.69 -12.14
C ALA A 128 -2.20 -15.63 -12.44
N PRO A 129 -2.46 -15.30 -13.72
CA PRO A 129 -3.47 -14.30 -14.11
C PRO A 129 -4.86 -14.55 -13.52
N GLU A 130 -5.29 -15.82 -13.45
CA GLU A 130 -6.60 -16.21 -12.93
C GLU A 130 -6.74 -15.93 -11.44
N VAL A 131 -5.68 -16.21 -10.67
CA VAL A 131 -5.65 -15.92 -9.22
C VAL A 131 -5.78 -14.43 -9.00
N LEU A 132 -5.02 -13.64 -9.77
CA LEU A 132 -5.02 -12.20 -9.63
C LEU A 132 -6.37 -11.58 -10.04
N ALA A 133 -7.00 -12.09 -11.11
CA ALA A 133 -8.31 -11.62 -11.54
C ALA A 133 -9.40 -11.94 -10.52
N ASN A 134 -9.41 -13.15 -9.96
CA ASN A 134 -10.35 -13.52 -8.90
C ASN A 134 -10.21 -12.61 -7.67
N MET A 135 -8.97 -12.37 -7.22
CA MET A 135 -8.71 -11.45 -6.11
C MET A 135 -9.17 -10.02 -6.45
N ALA A 136 -8.92 -9.55 -7.67
CA ALA A 136 -9.35 -8.23 -8.10
C ALA A 136 -10.88 -8.10 -8.10
N GLU A 137 -11.62 -9.11 -8.57
CA GLU A 137 -13.09 -9.14 -8.53
C GLU A 137 -13.62 -9.11 -7.09
N GLU A 138 -12.99 -9.86 -6.18
CA GLU A 138 -13.39 -9.92 -4.77
C GLU A 138 -13.18 -8.59 -4.02
N ILE A 139 -12.00 -7.98 -4.19
CA ILE A 139 -11.62 -6.80 -3.39
C ILE A 139 -11.92 -5.47 -4.08
N SER A 140 -12.21 -5.49 -5.38
CA SER A 140 -12.45 -4.29 -6.19
C SER A 140 -11.39 -3.20 -6.04
N PRO A 141 -10.12 -3.48 -6.39
CA PRO A 141 -9.05 -2.52 -6.20
C PRO A 141 -9.21 -1.32 -7.13
N ASP A 142 -8.72 -0.16 -6.71
CA ASP A 142 -8.64 1.02 -7.56
C ASP A 142 -7.45 0.95 -8.52
N VAL A 143 -6.36 0.32 -8.08
CA VAL A 143 -5.12 0.14 -8.84
C VAL A 143 -4.58 -1.27 -8.64
N ILE A 144 -4.07 -1.86 -9.72
CA ILE A 144 -3.28 -3.09 -9.71
C ILE A 144 -1.82 -2.73 -10.06
N GLY A 145 -0.89 -3.08 -9.18
CA GLY A 145 0.55 -2.94 -9.38
C GLY A 145 1.20 -4.29 -9.67
N LEU A 146 1.83 -4.42 -10.84
CA LEU A 146 2.50 -5.65 -11.27
C LEU A 146 4.01 -5.47 -11.26
N SER A 147 4.71 -6.32 -10.51
CA SER A 147 6.17 -6.34 -10.42
C SER A 147 6.77 -7.39 -11.35
N VAL A 148 7.86 -7.04 -12.04
CA VAL A 148 8.70 -7.97 -12.81
C VAL A 148 10.15 -7.51 -12.83
N LEU A 149 11.09 -8.42 -12.56
CA LEU A 149 12.52 -8.18 -12.66
C LEU A 149 13.13 -8.92 -13.86
N LEU A 150 12.66 -10.14 -14.16
CA LEU A 150 13.19 -10.96 -15.23
C LEU A 150 12.59 -10.57 -16.59
N THR A 151 13.44 -10.25 -17.57
CA THR A 151 13.00 -9.96 -18.93
C THR A 151 12.29 -11.14 -19.59
N THR A 152 12.62 -12.37 -19.17
CA THR A 152 11.95 -13.60 -19.62
C THR A 152 10.48 -13.69 -19.19
N ALA A 153 10.06 -12.90 -18.18
CA ALA A 153 8.69 -12.85 -17.70
C ALA A 153 7.87 -11.69 -18.31
N PHE A 154 8.41 -10.96 -19.30
CA PHE A 154 7.66 -9.88 -19.96
C PHE A 154 6.46 -10.38 -20.77
N GLU A 155 6.55 -11.55 -21.38
CA GLU A 155 5.39 -12.16 -22.04
C GLU A 155 4.29 -12.50 -21.02
N ALA A 156 4.68 -13.10 -19.88
CA ALA A 156 3.74 -13.37 -18.78
C ALA A 156 3.08 -12.09 -18.25
N MET A 157 3.83 -10.98 -18.14
CA MET A 157 3.27 -9.66 -17.79
C MET A 157 2.20 -9.20 -18.79
N ARG A 158 2.48 -9.24 -20.10
CA ARG A 158 1.50 -8.86 -21.14
C ARG A 158 0.26 -9.75 -21.07
N ASP A 159 0.45 -11.06 -20.96
CA ASP A 159 -0.64 -12.03 -20.94
C ASP A 159 -1.50 -11.84 -19.68
N THR A 160 -0.87 -11.55 -18.54
CA THR A 160 -1.56 -11.18 -17.28
C THR A 160 -2.44 -9.95 -17.47
N ILE A 161 -1.91 -8.87 -18.04
CA ILE A 161 -2.67 -7.62 -18.24
C ILE A 161 -3.81 -7.83 -19.24
N THR A 162 -3.55 -8.54 -20.34
CA THR A 162 -4.57 -8.86 -21.35
C THR A 162 -5.73 -9.62 -20.70
N PHE A 163 -5.42 -10.67 -19.93
CA PHE A 163 -6.40 -11.46 -19.20
C PHE A 163 -7.18 -10.62 -18.18
N LEU A 164 -6.51 -9.79 -17.38
CA LEU A 164 -7.17 -8.89 -16.42
C LEU A 164 -8.12 -7.92 -17.12
N ARG A 165 -7.72 -7.32 -18.24
CA ARG A 165 -8.55 -6.38 -18.99
C ARG A 165 -9.82 -7.06 -19.52
N GLU A 166 -9.68 -8.23 -20.13
CA GLU A 166 -10.82 -9.00 -20.60
C GLU A 166 -11.76 -9.37 -19.45
N ARG A 167 -11.22 -9.93 -18.37
CA ARG A 167 -12.00 -10.43 -17.24
C ARG A 167 -12.71 -9.32 -16.47
N LEU A 168 -11.99 -8.26 -16.12
CA LEU A 168 -12.53 -7.17 -15.32
C LEU A 168 -13.51 -6.29 -16.11
N THR A 169 -13.37 -6.20 -17.43
CA THR A 169 -14.36 -5.52 -18.29
C THR A 169 -15.72 -6.22 -18.22
N VAL A 170 -15.75 -7.55 -18.22
CA VAL A 170 -16.99 -8.32 -18.05
C VAL A 170 -17.66 -8.01 -16.70
N SER A 171 -16.84 -7.80 -15.67
CA SER A 171 -17.27 -7.44 -14.32
C SER A 171 -17.53 -5.93 -14.14
N SER A 172 -17.50 -5.14 -15.22
CA SER A 172 -17.67 -3.67 -15.20
C SER A 172 -16.66 -2.93 -14.31
N MET A 173 -15.47 -3.50 -14.18
CA MET A 173 -14.36 -2.99 -13.39
C MET A 173 -13.22 -2.54 -14.30
N ALA A 174 -12.60 -1.42 -13.95
CA ALA A 174 -11.50 -0.88 -14.73
C ALA A 174 -10.45 -0.25 -13.80
N PRO A 175 -9.73 -1.03 -12.97
CA PRO A 175 -8.64 -0.49 -12.17
C PRO A 175 -7.54 0.10 -13.07
N GLY A 176 -6.80 1.07 -12.54
CA GLY A 176 -5.55 1.48 -13.16
C GLY A 176 -4.51 0.36 -13.04
N ILE A 177 -3.71 0.12 -14.07
CA ILE A 177 -2.66 -0.90 -14.05
C ILE A 177 -1.30 -0.23 -14.19
N ILE A 178 -0.46 -0.40 -13.18
CA ILE A 178 0.93 0.10 -13.16
C ILE A 178 1.87 -1.10 -13.19
N ILE A 179 2.89 -1.07 -14.06
CA ILE A 179 3.98 -2.04 -14.03
C ILE A 179 5.24 -1.47 -13.37
N GLY A 180 6.01 -2.31 -12.71
CA GLY A 180 7.25 -1.90 -12.07
C GLY A 180 8.33 -2.96 -12.06
N GLY A 181 9.56 -2.52 -11.81
CA GLY A 181 10.74 -3.37 -11.66
C GLY A 181 11.96 -2.84 -12.39
N GLY A 182 13.15 -3.34 -12.05
CA GLY A 182 14.41 -2.73 -12.51
C GLY A 182 14.63 -2.78 -14.02
N ALA A 183 13.93 -3.67 -14.73
CA ALA A 183 14.05 -3.85 -16.17
C ALA A 183 12.87 -3.25 -16.97
N VAL A 184 11.88 -2.64 -16.31
CA VAL A 184 10.73 -2.05 -17.02
C VAL A 184 11.06 -0.64 -17.53
N ASP A 185 10.50 -0.32 -18.68
CA ASP A 185 10.57 1.00 -19.27
C ASP A 185 9.27 1.30 -20.06
N GLU A 186 9.24 2.44 -20.75
CA GLU A 186 8.11 2.84 -21.59
C GLU A 186 7.81 1.83 -22.70
N SER A 187 8.83 1.16 -23.24
CA SER A 187 8.64 0.16 -24.30
C SER A 187 7.93 -1.08 -23.76
N VAL A 188 8.30 -1.53 -22.56
CA VAL A 188 7.64 -2.64 -21.86
C VAL A 188 6.22 -2.27 -21.48
N CYS A 189 5.97 -1.02 -21.03
CA CYS A 189 4.63 -0.52 -20.72
C CYS A 189 3.70 -0.59 -21.93
N ARG A 190 4.17 -0.10 -23.09
CA ARG A 190 3.41 -0.17 -24.36
C ARG A 190 3.20 -1.61 -24.82
N PHE A 191 4.22 -2.45 -24.69
CA PHE A 191 4.15 -3.86 -25.07
C PHE A 191 3.14 -4.65 -24.23
N SER A 192 3.12 -4.39 -22.92
CA SER A 192 2.27 -5.12 -21.97
C SER A 192 0.82 -4.62 -21.92
N GLY A 193 0.57 -3.38 -22.37
CA GLY A 193 -0.75 -2.75 -22.32
C GLY A 193 -1.09 -2.13 -20.95
N ALA A 194 -0.07 -1.88 -20.11
CA ALA A 194 -0.24 -1.18 -18.83
C ALA A 194 -0.56 0.32 -19.04
N ASP A 195 -1.21 0.94 -18.05
CA ASP A 195 -1.52 2.38 -18.10
C ASP A 195 -0.32 3.25 -17.78
N GLN A 196 0.54 2.79 -16.86
CA GLN A 196 1.72 3.49 -16.38
C GLN A 196 2.84 2.53 -16.00
N TRP A 197 4.05 3.05 -15.84
CA TRP A 197 5.21 2.27 -15.40
C TRP A 197 6.09 3.06 -14.43
N ALA A 198 6.82 2.34 -13.56
CA ALA A 198 7.75 2.94 -12.60
C ALA A 198 9.00 2.06 -12.40
N THR A 199 10.16 2.71 -12.23
CA THR A 199 11.43 2.04 -11.91
C THR A 199 11.80 2.10 -10.43
N ASP A 200 11.05 2.85 -9.64
CA ASP A 200 11.28 3.04 -8.21
C ASP A 200 9.95 3.23 -7.44
N ALA A 201 10.02 3.04 -6.12
CA ALA A 201 8.84 3.03 -5.28
C ALA A 201 8.16 4.41 -5.15
N SER A 202 8.94 5.49 -5.14
CA SER A 202 8.42 6.86 -5.02
C SER A 202 7.62 7.24 -6.26
N THR A 203 8.13 6.93 -7.44
CA THR A 203 7.41 7.11 -8.71
C THR A 203 6.11 6.29 -8.73
N GLY A 204 6.15 5.03 -8.28
CA GLY A 204 4.95 4.18 -8.16
C GLY A 204 3.87 4.78 -7.26
N LEU A 205 4.25 5.35 -6.10
CA LEU A 205 3.34 6.06 -5.19
C LEU A 205 2.68 7.27 -5.88
N ILE A 206 3.48 8.09 -6.58
CA ILE A 206 2.98 9.29 -7.27
C ILE A 206 1.94 8.90 -8.33
N LEU A 207 2.23 7.86 -9.12
CA LEU A 207 1.32 7.37 -10.15
C LEU A 207 0.01 6.82 -9.58
N CYS A 208 0.06 6.11 -8.43
CA CYS A 208 -1.15 5.68 -7.73
C CYS A 208 -2.02 6.90 -7.33
N LYS A 209 -1.41 7.93 -6.72
CA LYS A 209 -2.12 9.17 -6.36
C LYS A 209 -2.73 9.86 -7.59
N GLN A 210 -2.01 9.89 -8.72
CA GLN A 210 -2.48 10.49 -9.96
C GLN A 210 -3.70 9.76 -10.54
N ILE A 211 -3.63 8.43 -10.67
CA ILE A 211 -4.73 7.61 -11.21
C ILE A 211 -6.00 7.83 -10.39
N LEU A 212 -5.90 7.83 -9.06
CA LEU A 212 -7.07 8.05 -8.19
C LEU A 212 -7.68 9.44 -8.38
N LYS A 213 -6.85 10.47 -8.51
CA LYS A 213 -7.32 11.84 -8.73
C LYS A 213 -8.06 12.00 -10.06
N GLU A 214 -7.53 11.39 -11.12
CA GLU A 214 -8.17 11.41 -12.45
C GLU A 214 -9.51 10.68 -12.45
N ARG A 215 -9.64 9.60 -11.67
CA ARG A 215 -10.89 8.84 -11.52
C ARG A 215 -11.94 9.60 -10.70
N ALA A 216 -11.53 10.27 -9.62
CA ALA A 216 -12.43 11.09 -8.82
C ALA A 216 -12.97 12.33 -9.56
N SER A 217 -12.35 12.70 -10.69
CA SER A 217 -12.74 13.86 -11.51
C SER A 217 -13.68 13.51 -12.68
N LYS A 218 -14.04 12.23 -12.85
CA LYS A 218 -14.96 11.73 -13.88
C LYS A 218 -16.31 11.40 -13.27
#